data_AF-A0A0R2BR62-F1
#
_entry.id   AF-A0A0R2BR62-F1
#
_cell.length_a   1.000
_cell.length_b   1.000
_cell.length_c   1.000
_cell.angle_alpha   90.00
_cell.angle_beta   90.00
_cell.angle_gamma   90.00
#
_symmetry.space_group_name_H-M   'P 1'
#
loop_
_entity.id
_entity.type
_entity.pdbx_description
1 polymer ?
#
loop_
_entity_poly.entity_id
_entity_poly.type
_entity_poly.pdbx_seq_one_letter_code
_entity_poly.pdbx_strand_id
1 'polypeptide(L)'
;MSDLKETNNIYINLAKGAYIGREEGMNFTKLSKSQSKEMSDKKYASFVFPNAKDAYGNDASKVYLQPDKLETLKEKSLFGEEKTYQKGLLTDEKAGYNSYYVTDTPKLNSATKHTYFATRGSDGMSLNTLNDWVSNNGSFTLFNAYIPQAKLANKAMQVKISELRKKAPNATMAVTGHSLGTMVSIQAVANLPKEDIAKLDKIVLFQGPDARESINKMSKQAQANIQTLEEQGKIEYYVNAFDIVSMLNRNKKDVDEIGKVHYLLPKSFTTTFDFDAKYGSSHDFGQYQINADGTLKEANLNEHGYIFAAGIKISHLIDKYLELMIQNTGANVSSRNLLSLLLSDGALYAKFQQEYQAVVNEAKLASQWQGKVTSLQQQLATASGSQKIALQEELAQTVATKARDVGEEYTTIFKNAQQELEDEIVSIAQEIAQGAYALRKHLSDAEIEEMIAPYTKERLWDSEQAAKNLQQVQQYRTKTADFNKNLLKVAKNIQEDDTKASKELFKH
;
A
#
# COMPACT_ATOMS: atom_id res chain seq x y z
N MET A 1 2.85 -9.96 -12.67
CA MET A 1 2.21 -10.08 -11.35
C MET A 1 2.05 -11.53 -10.97
N SER A 2 2.85 -11.96 -10.00
CA SER A 2 2.74 -13.26 -9.32
C SER A 2 1.38 -13.43 -8.65
N ASP A 3 0.92 -14.68 -8.55
CA ASP A 3 -0.45 -14.99 -8.14
C ASP A 3 -0.53 -15.74 -6.80
N LEU A 4 -1.60 -15.48 -6.05
CA LEU A 4 -2.00 -16.24 -4.88
C LEU A 4 -2.67 -17.54 -5.33
N LYS A 5 -2.07 -18.70 -5.03
CA LYS A 5 -2.71 -19.99 -5.27
C LYS A 5 -3.84 -20.18 -4.27
N GLU A 6 -5.07 -20.32 -4.80
CA GLU A 6 -6.33 -20.64 -4.11
C GLU A 6 -6.65 -19.81 -2.86
N THR A 7 -7.80 -19.14 -2.86
CA THR A 7 -8.26 -18.38 -1.69
C THR A 7 -9.76 -18.51 -1.52
N ASN A 8 -10.20 -18.56 -0.26
CA ASN A 8 -11.61 -18.54 0.11
C ASN A 8 -12.21 -17.13 0.00
N ASN A 9 -11.47 -16.11 -0.47
CA ASN A 9 -11.98 -14.74 -0.60
C ASN A 9 -12.43 -14.45 -2.05
N ILE A 10 -13.74 -14.29 -2.27
CA ILE A 10 -14.28 -14.00 -3.60
C ILE A 10 -13.75 -12.68 -4.18
N TYR A 11 -13.56 -11.64 -3.36
CA TYR A 11 -13.13 -10.32 -3.83
C TYR A 11 -11.72 -10.36 -4.42
N ILE A 12 -10.82 -11.17 -3.85
CA ILE A 12 -9.47 -11.41 -4.39
C ILE A 12 -9.57 -12.16 -5.72
N ASN A 13 -10.38 -13.23 -5.78
CA ASN A 13 -10.55 -14.02 -7.00
C ASN A 13 -11.09 -13.16 -8.16
N LEU A 14 -12.05 -12.28 -7.89
CA LEU A 14 -12.59 -11.35 -8.87
C LEU A 14 -11.57 -10.26 -9.27
N ALA A 15 -10.86 -9.66 -8.30
CA ALA A 15 -9.83 -8.65 -8.59
C ALA A 15 -8.67 -9.24 -9.42
N LYS A 16 -8.26 -10.47 -9.12
CA LYS A 16 -7.29 -11.23 -9.91
C LYS A 16 -7.80 -11.51 -11.32
N GLY A 17 -9.02 -12.03 -11.43
CA GLY A 17 -9.62 -12.46 -12.69
C GLY A 17 -9.81 -11.32 -13.69
N ALA A 18 -9.87 -10.07 -13.21
CA ALA A 18 -9.94 -8.89 -14.05
C ALA A 18 -8.66 -8.64 -14.88
N TYR A 19 -7.50 -9.15 -14.47
CA TYR A 19 -6.22 -8.93 -15.15
C TYR A 19 -5.99 -9.85 -16.35
N ILE A 20 -5.14 -9.39 -17.29
CA ILE A 20 -4.67 -10.25 -18.39
C ILE A 20 -3.71 -11.34 -17.89
N GLY A 21 -3.52 -12.37 -18.71
CA GLY A 21 -2.50 -13.40 -18.44
C GLY A 21 -2.79 -14.33 -17.25
N ARG A 22 -4.03 -14.35 -16.76
CA ARG A 22 -4.48 -15.28 -15.71
C ARG A 22 -4.73 -16.68 -16.25
N GLU A 23 -4.73 -17.64 -15.33
CA GLU A 23 -5.02 -19.06 -15.60
C GLU A 23 -6.33 -19.23 -16.38
N GLU A 24 -6.34 -20.20 -17.30
CA GLU A 24 -7.54 -20.51 -18.10
C GLU A 24 -8.69 -20.89 -17.17
N GLY A 25 -9.87 -20.32 -17.42
CA GLY A 25 -11.04 -20.53 -16.55
C GLY A 25 -11.17 -19.51 -15.42
N MET A 26 -10.11 -18.78 -15.07
CA MET A 26 -10.11 -17.71 -14.06
C MET A 26 -9.95 -16.30 -14.66
N ASN A 27 -9.74 -16.22 -15.98
CA ASN A 27 -9.43 -14.98 -16.70
C ASN A 27 -10.68 -14.35 -17.35
N PHE A 28 -11.07 -13.14 -16.91
CA PHE A 28 -12.19 -12.40 -17.50
C PHE A 28 -11.85 -11.75 -18.84
N THR A 29 -10.57 -11.40 -19.06
CA THR A 29 -10.11 -10.79 -20.32
C THR A 29 -10.04 -11.80 -21.45
N LYS A 30 -9.88 -13.09 -21.13
CA LYS A 30 -9.76 -14.18 -22.10
C LYS A 30 -10.48 -15.43 -21.59
N LEU A 31 -11.73 -15.59 -22.01
CA LEU A 31 -12.54 -16.75 -21.69
C LEU A 31 -11.96 -18.04 -22.28
N SER A 32 -12.08 -19.15 -21.55
CA SER A 32 -11.83 -20.50 -22.10
C SER A 32 -12.76 -20.82 -23.27
N LYS A 33 -12.48 -21.88 -24.02
CA LYS A 33 -13.38 -22.34 -25.10
C LYS A 33 -14.81 -22.62 -24.59
N SER A 34 -14.92 -23.25 -23.43
CA SER A 34 -16.20 -23.55 -22.80
C SER A 34 -16.93 -22.26 -22.41
N GLN A 35 -16.26 -21.35 -21.71
CA GLN A 35 -16.83 -20.07 -21.28
C GLN A 35 -17.22 -19.18 -22.48
N SER A 36 -16.45 -19.20 -23.57
CA SER A 36 -16.77 -18.48 -24.80
C SER A 36 -18.07 -19.02 -25.44
N LYS A 37 -18.25 -20.34 -25.43
CA LYS A 37 -19.50 -20.97 -25.87
C LYS A 37 -20.67 -20.59 -24.96
N GLU A 38 -20.48 -20.61 -23.63
CA GLU A 38 -21.51 -20.13 -22.70
C GLU A 38 -21.89 -18.67 -22.95
N MET A 39 -20.89 -17.80 -23.17
CA MET A 39 -21.12 -16.39 -23.41
C MET A 39 -21.91 -16.17 -24.72
N SER A 40 -21.61 -16.93 -25.77
CA SER A 40 -22.34 -16.91 -27.03
C SER A 40 -23.79 -17.39 -26.87
N ASP A 41 -23.96 -18.60 -26.32
CA ASP A 41 -25.22 -19.35 -26.35
C ASP A 41 -26.18 -18.90 -25.23
N LYS A 42 -25.62 -18.63 -24.04
CA LYS A 42 -26.39 -18.39 -22.82
C LYS A 42 -26.36 -16.94 -22.34
N LYS A 43 -25.48 -16.10 -22.93
CA LYS A 43 -25.25 -14.70 -22.57
C LYS A 43 -24.70 -14.49 -21.15
N TYR A 44 -23.87 -15.43 -20.69
CA TYR A 44 -23.04 -15.33 -19.50
C TYR A 44 -21.90 -16.35 -19.60
N ALA A 45 -20.83 -16.16 -18.82
CA ALA A 45 -19.80 -17.20 -18.63
C ALA A 45 -19.69 -17.60 -17.16
N SER A 46 -19.66 -18.90 -16.87
CA SER A 46 -19.53 -19.41 -15.50
C SER A 46 -18.07 -19.40 -15.05
N PHE A 47 -17.85 -19.01 -13.80
CA PHE A 47 -16.57 -19.08 -13.11
C PHE A 47 -16.76 -19.85 -11.80
N VAL A 48 -15.81 -20.74 -11.50
CA VAL A 48 -15.82 -21.57 -10.30
C VAL A 48 -14.58 -21.26 -9.49
N PHE A 49 -14.78 -20.78 -8.27
CA PHE A 49 -13.74 -20.48 -7.29
C PHE A 49 -13.97 -21.40 -6.07
N PRO A 50 -13.39 -22.61 -6.05
CA PRO A 50 -13.65 -23.59 -4.99
C PRO A 50 -13.47 -22.97 -3.60
N ASN A 51 -14.44 -23.22 -2.70
CA ASN A 51 -14.45 -22.72 -1.32
C ASN A 51 -14.48 -21.19 -1.16
N ALA A 52 -14.68 -20.42 -2.24
CA ALA A 52 -14.79 -18.97 -2.15
C ALA A 52 -16.03 -18.57 -1.35
N LYS A 53 -15.85 -17.55 -0.52
CA LYS A 53 -16.84 -16.95 0.37
C LYS A 53 -16.88 -15.45 0.19
N ASP A 54 -18.05 -14.87 0.46
CA ASP A 54 -18.22 -13.43 0.60
C ASP A 54 -17.77 -12.92 1.98
N ALA A 55 -17.92 -11.62 2.23
CA ALA A 55 -17.55 -10.98 3.50
C ALA A 55 -18.34 -11.48 4.71
N TYR A 56 -19.44 -12.22 4.50
CA TYR A 56 -20.30 -12.76 5.55
C TYR A 56 -20.12 -14.27 5.72
N GLY A 57 -19.19 -14.89 4.98
CA GLY A 57 -18.92 -16.31 5.02
C GLY A 57 -19.90 -17.17 4.21
N ASN A 58 -20.78 -16.56 3.40
CA ASN A 58 -21.68 -17.30 2.52
C ASN A 58 -20.91 -17.88 1.34
N ASP A 59 -21.41 -18.99 0.78
CA ASP A 59 -20.84 -19.60 -0.41
C ASP A 59 -20.90 -18.64 -1.62
N ALA A 60 -19.75 -18.41 -2.22
CA ALA A 60 -19.56 -17.64 -3.45
C ALA A 60 -18.72 -18.46 -4.46
N SER A 61 -18.77 -19.78 -4.35
CA SER A 61 -17.93 -20.70 -5.13
C SER A 61 -18.24 -20.70 -6.62
N LYS A 62 -19.41 -20.20 -7.03
CA LYS A 62 -19.82 -20.12 -8.43
C LYS A 62 -20.45 -18.78 -8.74
N VAL A 63 -19.94 -18.13 -9.77
CA VAL A 63 -20.42 -16.83 -10.23
C VAL A 63 -20.49 -16.77 -11.75
N TYR A 64 -21.19 -15.76 -12.26
CA TYR A 64 -21.53 -15.63 -13.67
C TYR A 64 -21.15 -14.26 -14.19
N LEU A 65 -20.14 -14.22 -15.07
CA LEU A 65 -19.74 -13.00 -15.76
C LEU A 65 -20.83 -12.59 -16.76
N GLN A 66 -21.30 -11.36 -16.63
CA GLN A 66 -22.30 -10.77 -17.51
C GLN A 66 -21.62 -10.08 -18.70
N PRO A 67 -22.27 -10.05 -19.89
CA PRO A 67 -21.67 -9.47 -21.09
C PRO A 67 -21.60 -7.94 -21.03
N ASP A 68 -20.57 -7.38 -21.66
CA ASP A 68 -20.53 -5.98 -22.07
C ASP A 68 -20.80 -5.88 -23.58
N LYS A 69 -21.58 -4.87 -23.99
CA LYS A 69 -21.87 -4.63 -25.41
C LYS A 69 -20.76 -3.74 -25.97
N LEU A 70 -19.84 -4.34 -26.72
CA LEU A 70 -18.70 -3.66 -27.31
C LEU A 70 -18.99 -3.14 -28.72
N GLU A 71 -18.45 -1.96 -29.01
CA GLU A 71 -18.40 -1.34 -30.32
C GLU A 71 -16.94 -1.07 -30.70
N THR A 72 -16.58 -1.38 -31.94
CA THR A 72 -15.23 -1.11 -32.48
C THR A 72 -15.16 0.32 -33.00
N LEU A 73 -14.35 1.16 -32.37
CA LEU A 73 -14.03 2.51 -32.83
C LEU A 73 -12.75 2.49 -33.67
N LYS A 74 -12.70 3.35 -34.69
CA LYS A 74 -11.55 3.55 -35.58
C LYS A 74 -11.08 4.99 -35.47
N GLU A 75 -9.80 5.19 -35.26
CA GLU A 75 -9.19 6.52 -35.18
C GLU A 75 -7.92 6.56 -36.01
N LYS A 76 -7.77 7.60 -36.83
CA LYS A 76 -6.54 7.82 -37.61
C LYS A 76 -5.56 8.63 -36.76
N SER A 77 -4.34 8.14 -36.63
CA SER A 77 -3.24 8.88 -36.03
C SER A 77 -2.89 10.10 -36.89
N LEU A 78 -2.14 11.04 -36.31
CA LEU A 78 -1.57 12.19 -37.04
C LEU A 78 -0.70 11.78 -38.25
N PHE A 79 -0.24 10.53 -38.31
CA PHE A 79 0.55 9.97 -39.40
C PHE A 79 -0.25 9.05 -40.33
N GLY A 80 -1.59 9.03 -40.20
CA GLY A 80 -2.49 8.26 -41.06
C GLY A 80 -2.68 6.79 -40.70
N GLU A 81 -2.02 6.30 -39.63
CA GLU A 81 -2.21 4.94 -39.14
C GLU A 81 -3.57 4.80 -38.45
N GLU A 82 -4.39 3.85 -38.89
CA GLU A 82 -5.69 3.56 -38.28
C GLU A 82 -5.52 2.62 -37.08
N LYS A 83 -5.81 3.11 -35.88
CA LYS A 83 -5.90 2.30 -34.66
C LYS A 83 -7.36 1.99 -34.36
N THR A 84 -7.61 0.75 -33.95
CA THR A 84 -8.94 0.29 -33.53
C THR A 84 -8.98 0.07 -32.02
N TYR A 85 -10.11 0.40 -31.41
CA TYR A 85 -10.32 0.29 -29.97
C TYR A 85 -11.71 -0.25 -29.69
N GLN A 86 -11.85 -1.15 -28.73
CA GLN A 86 -13.14 -1.61 -28.21
C GLN A 86 -13.66 -0.65 -27.15
N LYS A 87 -14.95 -0.33 -27.24
CA LYS A 87 -15.65 0.51 -26.26
C LYS A 87 -17.05 -0.04 -25.97
N GLY A 88 -17.37 -0.17 -24.70
CA GLY A 88 -18.68 -0.53 -24.18
C GLY A 88 -19.00 0.27 -22.91
N LEU A 89 -19.85 -0.28 -22.06
CA LEU A 89 -20.16 0.33 -20.76
C LEU A 89 -19.06 0.05 -19.74
N LEU A 90 -18.50 -1.17 -19.79
CA LEU A 90 -17.51 -1.68 -18.84
C LEU A 90 -16.09 -1.68 -19.42
N THR A 91 -15.93 -1.46 -20.72
CA THR A 91 -14.63 -1.37 -21.41
C THR A 91 -14.47 -0.06 -22.17
N ASP A 92 -13.31 0.58 -22.06
CA ASP A 92 -12.85 1.63 -22.96
C ASP A 92 -11.33 1.45 -23.15
N GLU A 93 -10.93 0.74 -24.21
CA GLU A 93 -9.53 0.39 -24.47
C GLU A 93 -8.64 1.62 -24.64
N LYS A 94 -9.17 2.71 -25.23
CA LYS A 94 -8.42 3.96 -25.41
C LYS A 94 -8.12 4.63 -24.07
N ALA A 95 -9.06 4.56 -23.13
CA ALA A 95 -8.88 5.09 -21.78
C ALA A 95 -8.14 4.11 -20.84
N GLY A 96 -7.86 2.89 -21.28
CA GLY A 96 -7.32 1.81 -20.45
C GLY A 96 -8.32 1.24 -19.43
N TYR A 97 -9.59 1.65 -19.48
CA TYR A 97 -10.61 1.30 -18.50
C TYR A 97 -11.22 -0.06 -18.79
N ASN A 98 -11.20 -0.96 -17.80
CA ASN A 98 -11.86 -2.27 -17.88
C ASN A 98 -12.46 -2.64 -16.52
N SER A 99 -13.73 -2.98 -16.53
CA SER A 99 -14.46 -3.51 -15.37
C SER A 99 -15.29 -4.72 -15.78
N TYR A 100 -15.69 -5.50 -14.79
CA TYR A 100 -16.43 -6.74 -14.99
C TYR A 100 -17.61 -6.77 -14.04
N TYR A 101 -18.79 -7.04 -14.59
CA TYR A 101 -20.01 -7.19 -13.82
C TYR A 101 -20.34 -8.69 -13.67
N VAL A 102 -20.42 -9.15 -12.44
CA VAL A 102 -20.54 -10.57 -12.10
C VAL A 102 -21.73 -10.76 -11.18
N THR A 103 -22.46 -11.86 -11.31
CA THR A 103 -23.65 -12.17 -10.53
C THR A 103 -23.60 -13.57 -9.92
N ASP A 104 -24.30 -13.79 -8.82
CA ASP A 104 -24.49 -15.10 -8.19
C ASP A 104 -25.46 -16.04 -8.94
N THR A 105 -26.15 -15.50 -9.93
CA THR A 105 -27.15 -16.18 -10.76
C THR A 105 -26.81 -16.00 -12.23
N PRO A 106 -27.15 -16.94 -13.13
CA PRO A 106 -26.83 -16.83 -14.56
C PRO A 106 -27.37 -15.57 -15.26
N LYS A 107 -28.54 -15.09 -14.82
CA LYS A 107 -29.20 -13.90 -15.35
C LYS A 107 -29.66 -13.04 -14.19
N LEU A 108 -29.49 -11.72 -14.32
CA LEU A 108 -30.01 -10.75 -13.36
C LEU A 108 -31.55 -10.81 -13.28
N ASN A 109 -32.09 -11.28 -12.15
CA ASN A 109 -33.52 -11.46 -11.89
C ASN A 109 -33.82 -11.45 -10.37
N SER A 110 -35.08 -11.67 -9.97
CA SER A 110 -35.50 -11.61 -8.57
C SER A 110 -34.85 -12.65 -7.64
N ALA A 111 -34.25 -13.72 -8.19
CA ALA A 111 -33.49 -14.70 -7.43
C ALA A 111 -32.03 -14.31 -7.21
N THR A 112 -31.52 -13.31 -7.95
CA THR A 112 -30.20 -12.72 -7.72
C THR A 112 -30.18 -12.11 -6.31
N LYS A 113 -29.15 -12.40 -5.52
CA LYS A 113 -28.93 -11.80 -4.20
C LYS A 113 -27.69 -10.92 -4.18
N HIS A 114 -26.61 -11.38 -4.81
CA HIS A 114 -25.32 -10.71 -4.82
C HIS A 114 -24.81 -10.48 -6.24
N THR A 115 -24.31 -9.27 -6.46
CA THR A 115 -23.63 -8.87 -7.68
C THR A 115 -22.30 -8.23 -7.32
N TYR A 116 -21.35 -8.25 -8.24
CA TYR A 116 -20.00 -7.76 -8.02
C TYR A 116 -19.56 -6.90 -9.19
N PHE A 117 -18.88 -5.81 -8.87
CA PHE A 117 -18.23 -4.92 -9.82
C PHE A 117 -16.72 -4.97 -9.58
N ALA A 118 -16.01 -5.67 -10.46
CA ALA A 118 -14.57 -5.84 -10.36
C ALA A 118 -13.86 -4.93 -11.36
N THR A 119 -13.04 -4.01 -10.87
CA THR A 119 -12.31 -3.06 -11.71
C THR A 119 -10.86 -3.49 -11.86
N ARG A 120 -10.39 -3.59 -13.11
CA ARG A 120 -9.01 -3.96 -13.43
C ARG A 120 -8.04 -2.84 -13.05
N GLY A 121 -6.90 -3.20 -12.46
CA GLY A 121 -5.76 -2.28 -12.32
C GLY A 121 -4.88 -2.23 -13.56
N SER A 122 -3.63 -1.78 -13.44
CA SER A 122 -2.67 -1.77 -14.56
C SER A 122 -2.01 -3.14 -14.72
N ASP A 123 -2.06 -3.74 -15.92
CA ASP A 123 -1.62 -5.12 -16.23
C ASP A 123 -0.11 -5.40 -16.03
N GLY A 124 0.67 -4.40 -15.62
CA GLY A 124 2.03 -4.58 -15.11
C GLY A 124 2.74 -3.27 -14.79
N MET A 125 3.82 -3.34 -14.01
CA MET A 125 4.82 -2.28 -13.89
C MET A 125 5.94 -2.56 -14.90
N SER A 126 5.83 -1.99 -16.10
CA SER A 126 6.87 -1.96 -17.13
C SER A 126 6.92 -0.56 -17.73
N LEU A 127 8.03 -0.12 -18.33
CA LEU A 127 8.13 1.24 -18.93
C LEU A 127 6.95 1.57 -19.87
N ASN A 128 6.38 0.59 -20.57
CA ASN A 128 5.26 0.76 -21.50
C ASN A 128 3.89 0.78 -20.80
N THR A 129 3.65 -0.08 -19.81
CA THR A 129 2.38 -0.13 -19.04
C THR A 129 2.32 0.89 -17.90
N LEU A 130 3.47 1.42 -17.51
CA LEU A 130 3.58 2.56 -16.61
C LEU A 130 3.12 3.84 -17.30
N ASN A 131 3.25 4.00 -18.61
CA ASN A 131 2.71 5.18 -19.29
C ASN A 131 1.17 5.31 -19.12
N ASP A 132 0.45 4.18 -19.16
CA ASP A 132 -1.00 4.10 -18.88
C ASP A 132 -1.32 4.31 -17.39
N TRP A 133 -0.50 3.77 -16.50
CA TRP A 133 -0.56 4.01 -15.05
C TRP A 133 -0.32 5.49 -14.75
N VAL A 134 0.62 6.17 -15.41
CA VAL A 134 1.05 7.54 -15.14
C VAL A 134 0.08 8.56 -15.70
N SER A 135 -0.47 8.33 -16.90
CA SER A 135 -1.46 9.23 -17.47
C SER A 135 -2.72 9.31 -16.58
N ASN A 136 -3.12 8.19 -15.96
CA ASN A 136 -4.30 8.14 -15.09
C ASN A 136 -3.99 8.36 -13.59
N ASN A 137 -2.89 7.82 -13.06
CA ASN A 137 -2.49 7.97 -11.65
C ASN A 137 -1.64 9.19 -11.38
N GLY A 138 -0.85 9.70 -12.33
CA GLY A 138 0.01 10.85 -12.08
C GLY A 138 -0.78 12.10 -11.67
N SER A 139 -1.97 12.31 -12.23
CA SER A 139 -2.86 13.38 -11.77
C SER A 139 -3.42 13.14 -10.36
N PHE A 140 -3.64 11.88 -9.97
CA PHE A 140 -4.06 11.54 -8.61
C PHE A 140 -2.91 11.67 -7.61
N THR A 141 -1.77 11.03 -7.87
CA THR A 141 -0.63 11.03 -6.96
C THR A 141 -0.08 12.43 -6.70
N LEU A 142 -0.17 13.34 -7.68
CA LEU A 142 0.39 14.68 -7.58
C LEU A 142 -0.64 15.76 -7.25
N PHE A 143 -1.90 15.57 -7.66
CA PHE A 143 -2.95 16.58 -7.45
C PHE A 143 -4.16 16.09 -6.65
N ASN A 144 -4.19 14.81 -6.27
CA ASN A 144 -5.36 14.15 -5.69
C ASN A 144 -6.60 14.28 -6.62
N ALA A 145 -6.39 14.20 -7.94
CA ALA A 145 -7.47 14.41 -8.92
C ALA A 145 -8.50 13.26 -8.98
N TYR A 146 -9.73 13.60 -9.39
CA TYR A 146 -10.75 12.64 -9.81
C TYR A 146 -10.41 12.09 -11.20
N ILE A 147 -9.98 10.82 -11.26
CA ILE A 147 -9.36 10.27 -12.47
C ILE A 147 -10.38 9.94 -13.58
N PRO A 148 -10.00 10.04 -14.87
CA PRO A 148 -10.92 9.77 -15.98
C PRO A 148 -11.58 8.39 -15.94
N GLN A 149 -10.82 7.34 -15.61
CA GLN A 149 -11.36 5.98 -15.51
C GLN A 149 -12.44 5.85 -14.42
N ALA A 150 -12.32 6.59 -13.31
CA ALA A 150 -13.32 6.60 -12.24
C ALA A 150 -14.64 7.27 -12.66
N LYS A 151 -14.60 8.20 -13.63
CA LYS A 151 -15.82 8.76 -14.25
C LYS A 151 -16.53 7.73 -15.13
N LEU A 152 -15.77 6.89 -15.83
CA LEU A 152 -16.33 5.79 -16.62
C LEU A 152 -16.93 4.71 -15.71
N ALA A 153 -16.20 4.31 -14.67
CA ALA A 153 -16.68 3.36 -13.65
C ALA A 153 -17.93 3.86 -12.94
N ASN A 154 -18.00 5.14 -12.56
CA ASN A 154 -19.19 5.72 -11.94
C ASN A 154 -20.42 5.60 -12.84
N LYS A 155 -20.31 5.95 -14.13
CA LYS A 155 -21.41 5.79 -15.10
C LYS A 155 -21.82 4.33 -15.24
N ALA A 156 -20.87 3.41 -15.30
CA ALA A 156 -21.14 1.99 -15.39
C ALA A 156 -21.88 1.46 -14.16
N MET A 157 -21.41 1.83 -12.95
CA MET A 157 -22.05 1.47 -11.69
C MET A 157 -23.48 2.00 -11.60
N GLN A 158 -23.75 3.25 -11.98
CA GLN A 158 -25.11 3.81 -11.99
C GLN A 158 -26.05 2.99 -12.90
N VAL A 159 -25.60 2.63 -14.11
CA VAL A 159 -26.39 1.80 -15.03
C VAL A 159 -26.65 0.42 -14.43
N LYS A 160 -25.63 -0.24 -13.86
CA LYS A 160 -25.78 -1.56 -13.24
C LYS A 160 -26.66 -1.54 -11.99
N ILE A 161 -26.56 -0.51 -11.15
CA ILE A 161 -27.44 -0.33 -10.00
C ILE A 161 -28.89 -0.07 -10.45
N SER A 162 -29.10 0.69 -11.53
CA SER A 162 -30.43 0.88 -12.11
C SER A 162 -31.03 -0.42 -12.63
N GLU A 163 -30.24 -1.25 -13.32
CA GLU A 163 -30.65 -2.59 -13.75
C GLU A 163 -30.98 -3.50 -12.54
N LEU A 164 -30.15 -3.46 -11.51
CA LEU A 164 -30.32 -4.20 -10.25
C LEU A 164 -31.65 -3.83 -9.59
N ARG A 165 -31.96 -2.54 -9.43
CA ARG A 165 -33.25 -2.09 -8.87
C ARG A 165 -34.46 -2.61 -9.65
N LYS A 166 -34.38 -2.63 -10.97
CA LYS A 166 -35.50 -3.03 -11.84
C LYS A 166 -35.71 -4.54 -11.84
N LYS A 167 -34.64 -5.32 -11.91
CA LYS A 167 -34.70 -6.78 -12.15
C LYS A 167 -34.53 -7.61 -10.89
N ALA A 168 -33.81 -7.09 -9.90
CA ALA A 168 -33.42 -7.77 -8.67
C ALA A 168 -33.46 -6.78 -7.48
N PRO A 169 -34.66 -6.29 -7.10
CA PRO A 169 -34.80 -5.18 -6.15
C PRO A 169 -34.26 -5.46 -4.74
N ASN A 170 -34.05 -6.72 -4.36
CA ASN A 170 -33.47 -7.10 -3.06
C ASN A 170 -31.97 -7.40 -3.14
N ALA A 171 -31.39 -7.44 -4.34
CA ALA A 171 -29.97 -7.71 -4.52
C ALA A 171 -29.11 -6.48 -4.20
N THR A 172 -27.86 -6.75 -3.86
CA THR A 172 -26.82 -5.76 -3.59
C THR A 172 -25.65 -5.90 -4.56
N MET A 173 -24.79 -4.89 -4.59
CA MET A 173 -23.57 -4.87 -5.40
C MET A 173 -22.35 -4.65 -4.49
N ALA A 174 -21.41 -5.57 -4.52
CA ALA A 174 -20.10 -5.36 -3.92
C ALA A 174 -19.10 -4.86 -4.98
N VAL A 175 -18.07 -4.16 -4.53
CA VAL A 175 -17.06 -3.55 -5.40
C VAL A 175 -15.68 -4.06 -5.01
N THR A 176 -14.86 -4.42 -5.98
CA THR A 176 -13.48 -4.85 -5.74
C THR A 176 -12.53 -4.34 -6.81
N GLY A 177 -11.26 -4.15 -6.43
CA GLY A 177 -10.21 -3.71 -7.32
C GLY A 177 -8.85 -3.86 -6.68
N HIS A 178 -7.81 -3.83 -7.52
CA HIS A 178 -6.42 -3.91 -7.10
C HIS A 178 -5.59 -2.81 -7.77
N SER A 179 -4.57 -2.27 -7.09
CA SER A 179 -3.72 -1.20 -7.65
C SER A 179 -4.55 0.01 -8.10
N LEU A 180 -4.35 0.52 -9.32
CA LEU A 180 -5.21 1.53 -9.97
C LEU A 180 -6.72 1.22 -9.86
N GLY A 181 -7.10 -0.06 -9.94
CA GLY A 181 -8.50 -0.48 -9.84
C GLY A 181 -9.14 -0.11 -8.50
N THR A 182 -8.35 0.08 -7.43
CA THR A 182 -8.84 0.57 -6.14
C THR A 182 -9.30 2.02 -6.22
N MET A 183 -8.48 2.89 -6.81
CA MET A 183 -8.77 4.30 -6.99
C MET A 183 -9.98 4.50 -7.89
N VAL A 184 -10.01 3.78 -9.03
CA VAL A 184 -11.14 3.80 -9.95
C VAL A 184 -12.43 3.44 -9.21
N SER A 185 -12.38 2.39 -8.40
CA SER A 185 -13.53 1.89 -7.65
C SER A 185 -14.00 2.85 -6.56
N ILE A 186 -13.11 3.30 -5.67
CA ILE A 186 -13.50 4.14 -4.53
C ILE A 186 -13.95 5.53 -4.96
N GLN A 187 -13.30 6.13 -5.97
CA GLN A 187 -13.71 7.41 -6.52
C GLN A 187 -15.03 7.31 -7.28
N ALA A 188 -15.28 6.18 -7.97
CA ALA A 188 -16.55 5.93 -8.62
C ALA A 188 -17.69 5.79 -7.60
N VAL A 189 -17.47 5.01 -6.54
CA VAL A 189 -18.40 4.83 -5.41
C VAL A 189 -18.70 6.17 -4.72
N ALA A 190 -17.67 6.98 -4.45
CA ALA A 190 -17.84 8.28 -3.83
C ALA A 190 -18.79 9.17 -4.63
N ASN A 191 -18.71 9.15 -5.97
CA ASN A 191 -19.54 10.00 -6.83
C ASN A 191 -20.90 9.38 -7.22
N LEU A 192 -21.33 8.29 -6.60
CA LEU A 192 -22.66 7.74 -6.86
C LEU A 192 -23.77 8.65 -6.31
N PRO A 193 -24.97 8.66 -6.93
CA PRO A 193 -26.15 9.23 -6.33
C PRO A 193 -26.39 8.68 -4.91
N LYS A 194 -26.91 9.49 -3.99
CA LYS A 194 -27.10 9.08 -2.58
C LYS A 194 -27.96 7.82 -2.48
N GLU A 195 -28.98 7.72 -3.31
CA GLU A 195 -29.88 6.56 -3.38
C GLU A 195 -29.17 5.27 -3.81
N ASP A 196 -28.09 5.38 -4.59
CA ASP A 196 -27.29 4.25 -5.09
C ASP A 196 -26.41 3.65 -4.00
N ILE A 197 -26.00 4.44 -3.00
CA ILE A 197 -25.17 3.99 -1.87
C ILE A 197 -25.85 2.86 -1.09
N ALA A 198 -27.17 2.88 -0.94
CA ALA A 198 -27.93 1.84 -0.25
C ALA A 198 -27.88 0.47 -0.96
N LYS A 199 -27.50 0.43 -2.24
CA LYS A 199 -27.31 -0.81 -3.01
C LYS A 199 -25.93 -1.42 -2.86
N LEU A 200 -24.98 -0.70 -2.25
CA LEU A 200 -23.64 -1.21 -2.03
C LEU A 200 -23.59 -2.13 -0.82
N ASP A 201 -22.97 -3.30 -1.01
CA ASP A 201 -22.77 -4.31 0.02
C ASP A 201 -21.44 -4.09 0.76
N LYS A 202 -20.34 -4.43 0.10
CA LYS A 202 -18.96 -4.25 0.57
C LYS A 202 -18.10 -3.66 -0.54
N ILE A 203 -17.13 -2.83 -0.16
CA ILE A 203 -16.09 -2.29 -1.02
C ILE A 203 -14.76 -2.83 -0.51
N VAL A 204 -14.20 -3.81 -1.21
CA VAL A 204 -13.02 -4.55 -0.77
C VAL A 204 -11.87 -4.29 -1.74
N LEU A 205 -10.85 -3.58 -1.31
CA LEU A 205 -9.81 -3.01 -2.17
C LEU A 205 -8.43 -3.54 -1.78
N PHE A 206 -7.58 -3.82 -2.78
CA PHE A 206 -6.29 -4.46 -2.58
C PHE A 206 -5.15 -3.59 -3.10
N GLN A 207 -4.13 -3.33 -2.26
CA GLN A 207 -2.87 -2.68 -2.67
C GLN A 207 -3.09 -1.34 -3.38
N GLY A 208 -4.03 -0.56 -2.84
CA GLY A 208 -4.42 0.74 -3.35
C GLY A 208 -3.93 1.88 -2.48
N PRO A 209 -3.61 3.04 -3.07
CA PRO A 209 -3.28 4.23 -2.30
C PRO A 209 -4.49 4.72 -1.51
N ASP A 210 -4.25 5.55 -0.49
CA ASP A 210 -5.33 6.25 0.18
C ASP A 210 -5.87 7.40 -0.70
N ALA A 211 -7.18 7.44 -0.89
CA ALA A 211 -7.85 8.39 -1.77
C ALA A 211 -8.58 9.50 -1.01
N ARG A 212 -8.42 9.64 0.31
CA ARG A 212 -9.17 10.59 1.15
C ARG A 212 -9.03 12.01 0.64
N GLU A 213 -7.80 12.45 0.44
CA GLU A 213 -7.50 13.79 -0.08
C GLU A 213 -8.12 14.05 -1.46
N SER A 214 -8.23 12.99 -2.27
CA SER A 214 -8.88 13.11 -3.57
C SER A 214 -10.38 13.29 -3.45
N ILE A 215 -11.02 12.50 -2.59
CA ILE A 215 -12.45 12.60 -2.29
C ILE A 215 -12.77 13.95 -1.64
N ASN A 216 -11.91 14.46 -0.76
CA ASN A 216 -12.03 15.79 -0.15
C ASN A 216 -12.10 16.89 -1.22
N LYS A 217 -11.34 16.76 -2.32
CA LYS A 217 -11.33 17.71 -3.44
C LYS A 217 -12.48 17.52 -4.45
N MET A 218 -13.27 16.44 -4.36
CA MET A 218 -14.35 16.16 -5.32
C MET A 218 -15.62 16.97 -5.06
N SER A 219 -16.45 16.52 -4.12
CA SER A 219 -17.71 17.19 -3.79
C SER A 219 -18.14 16.83 -2.37
N LYS A 220 -19.01 17.65 -1.77
CA LYS A 220 -19.61 17.35 -0.46
C LYS A 220 -20.39 16.03 -0.47
N GLN A 221 -21.04 15.70 -1.59
CA GLN A 221 -21.73 14.41 -1.75
C GLN A 221 -20.74 13.25 -1.73
N ALA A 222 -19.58 13.40 -2.39
CA ALA A 222 -18.54 12.37 -2.40
C ALA A 222 -17.99 12.09 -1.00
N GLN A 223 -17.72 13.15 -0.23
CA GLN A 223 -17.31 13.04 1.17
C GLN A 223 -18.38 12.34 2.01
N ALA A 224 -19.64 12.78 1.92
CA ALA A 224 -20.76 12.22 2.68
C ALA A 224 -21.04 10.75 2.34
N ASN A 225 -20.90 10.37 1.07
CA ASN A 225 -21.07 8.98 0.63
C ASN A 225 -20.01 8.06 1.24
N ILE A 226 -18.74 8.49 1.21
CA ILE A 226 -17.65 7.71 1.80
C ILE A 226 -17.83 7.63 3.31
N GLN A 227 -18.08 8.75 3.99
CA GLN A 227 -18.36 8.75 5.43
C GLN A 227 -19.50 7.77 5.80
N THR A 228 -20.60 7.79 5.04
CA THR A 228 -21.73 6.88 5.27
C THR A 228 -21.32 5.40 5.16
N LEU A 229 -20.49 5.06 4.18
CA LEU A 229 -20.01 3.68 3.99
C LEU A 229 -19.01 3.26 5.07
N GLU A 230 -18.21 4.19 5.59
CA GLU A 230 -17.29 3.96 6.70
C GLU A 230 -18.03 3.71 8.02
N GLU A 231 -19.03 4.54 8.33
CA GLU A 231 -19.91 4.37 9.50
C GLU A 231 -20.65 3.03 9.46
N GLN A 232 -20.93 2.51 8.26
CA GLN A 232 -21.53 1.19 8.03
C GLN A 232 -20.52 0.04 8.03
N GLY A 233 -19.21 0.31 8.16
CA GLY A 233 -18.16 -0.70 8.11
C GLY A 233 -18.05 -1.41 6.75
N LYS A 234 -18.40 -0.73 5.65
CA LYS A 234 -18.48 -1.33 4.31
C LYS A 234 -17.20 -1.25 3.49
N ILE A 235 -16.26 -0.39 3.86
CA ILE A 235 -15.02 -0.20 3.10
C ILE A 235 -13.87 -0.90 3.82
N GLU A 236 -13.20 -1.80 3.11
CA GLU A 236 -12.03 -2.54 3.57
C GLU A 236 -10.90 -2.39 2.55
N TYR A 237 -9.71 -2.03 3.04
CA TYR A 237 -8.47 -2.04 2.28
C TYR A 237 -7.56 -3.14 2.81
N TYR A 238 -6.95 -3.92 1.93
CA TYR A 238 -5.91 -4.89 2.27
C TYR A 238 -4.60 -4.45 1.63
N VAL A 239 -3.61 -4.12 2.45
CA VAL A 239 -2.37 -3.45 2.03
C VAL A 239 -1.13 -4.18 2.52
N ASN A 240 -0.07 -4.16 1.73
CA ASN A 240 1.26 -4.61 2.14
C ASN A 240 2.08 -3.37 2.48
N ALA A 241 2.59 -3.29 3.72
CA ALA A 241 3.41 -2.16 4.16
C ALA A 241 4.64 -1.90 3.28
N PHE A 242 5.12 -2.92 2.56
CA PHE A 242 6.25 -2.79 1.65
C PHE A 242 5.86 -2.38 0.23
N ASP A 243 4.58 -2.18 -0.09
CA ASP A 243 4.15 -1.73 -1.41
C ASP A 243 3.98 -0.22 -1.46
N ILE A 244 4.78 0.46 -2.30
CA ILE A 244 4.74 1.92 -2.44
C ILE A 244 3.41 2.43 -3.01
N VAL A 245 2.70 1.61 -3.81
CA VAL A 245 1.40 2.00 -4.34
C VAL A 245 0.39 2.04 -3.21
N SER A 246 0.38 0.99 -2.38
CA SER A 246 -0.51 0.94 -1.22
C SER A 246 -0.19 1.99 -0.16
N MET A 247 1.10 2.32 0.06
CA MET A 247 1.52 3.26 1.11
C MET A 247 1.43 4.74 0.71
N LEU A 248 1.13 5.04 -0.55
CA LEU A 248 0.93 6.41 -0.99
C LEU A 248 -0.25 7.06 -0.26
N ASN A 249 -0.03 8.29 0.24
CA ASN A 249 -0.98 9.12 0.99
C ASN A 249 -1.43 8.61 2.37
N ARG A 250 -0.72 7.65 2.98
CA ARG A 250 -1.08 7.06 4.29
C ARG A 250 -0.40 7.69 5.51
N ASN A 251 0.24 8.85 5.33
CA ASN A 251 0.97 9.59 6.36
C ASN A 251 0.44 11.02 6.55
N LYS A 252 -0.77 11.34 6.05
CA LYS A 252 -1.31 12.70 6.12
C LYS A 252 -1.76 13.00 7.55
N LYS A 253 -1.20 14.08 8.11
CA LYS A 253 -1.48 14.52 9.48
C LYS A 253 -2.97 14.87 9.61
N ASP A 254 -3.61 14.40 10.67
CA ASP A 254 -5.01 14.67 11.01
C ASP A 254 -6.01 14.19 9.93
N VAL A 255 -5.61 13.25 9.08
CA VAL A 255 -6.43 12.67 8.02
C VAL A 255 -6.51 11.16 8.22
N ASP A 256 -7.71 10.68 8.56
CA ASP A 256 -7.96 9.24 8.68
C ASP A 256 -8.02 8.58 7.30
N GLU A 257 -7.40 7.41 7.21
CA GLU A 257 -7.49 6.53 6.04
C GLU A 257 -8.94 6.17 5.72
N ILE A 258 -9.24 5.85 4.46
CA ILE A 258 -10.59 5.43 4.08
C ILE A 258 -10.87 4.00 4.57
N GLY A 259 -11.90 3.85 5.38
CA GLY A 259 -12.43 2.57 5.81
C GLY A 259 -11.50 1.82 6.76
N LYS A 260 -11.71 0.51 6.86
CA LYS A 260 -10.87 -0.36 7.68
C LYS A 260 -9.66 -0.83 6.86
N VAL A 261 -8.46 -0.46 7.31
CA VAL A 261 -7.21 -0.85 6.65
C VAL A 261 -6.59 -2.05 7.36
N HIS A 262 -6.44 -3.13 6.59
CA HIS A 262 -5.87 -4.40 6.99
C HIS A 262 -4.45 -4.51 6.44
N TYR A 263 -3.46 -4.30 7.30
CA TYR A 263 -2.07 -4.54 6.96
C TYR A 263 -1.82 -6.04 6.87
N LEU A 264 -1.37 -6.52 5.73
CA LEU A 264 -1.11 -7.93 5.47
C LEU A 264 0.27 -8.33 5.99
N LEU A 265 0.37 -9.57 6.48
CA LEU A 265 1.66 -10.20 6.74
C LEU A 265 2.19 -10.81 5.43
N PRO A 266 3.26 -10.26 4.82
CA PRO A 266 3.72 -10.71 3.51
C PRO A 266 4.50 -12.01 3.62
N LYS A 267 4.52 -12.84 2.56
CA LYS A 267 5.33 -14.07 2.48
C LYS A 267 6.82 -13.81 2.53
N SER A 268 7.25 -12.65 2.04
CA SER A 268 8.65 -12.25 1.98
C SER A 268 8.79 -10.74 2.09
N PHE A 269 9.98 -10.30 2.48
CA PHE A 269 10.36 -8.89 2.58
C PHE A 269 10.93 -8.44 1.23
N THR A 270 10.04 -8.28 0.24
CA THR A 270 10.38 -7.78 -1.09
C THR A 270 9.95 -6.33 -1.25
N THR A 271 10.65 -5.62 -2.12
CA THR A 271 10.25 -4.30 -2.58
C THR A 271 9.17 -4.40 -3.67
N THR A 272 8.62 -3.26 -4.07
CA THR A 272 7.67 -3.13 -5.18
C THR A 272 8.35 -3.42 -6.52
N PHE A 273 9.69 -3.34 -6.57
CA PHE A 273 10.49 -3.49 -7.78
C PHE A 273 11.16 -4.88 -7.90
N ASP A 274 10.99 -5.76 -6.90
CA ASP A 274 11.51 -7.12 -6.91
C ASP A 274 10.62 -8.07 -7.74
N PHE A 275 10.46 -7.79 -9.03
CA PHE A 275 9.52 -8.51 -9.91
C PHE A 275 9.84 -9.99 -10.08
N ASP A 276 11.12 -10.36 -10.02
CA ASP A 276 11.62 -11.72 -10.22
C ASP A 276 11.70 -12.54 -8.92
N ALA A 277 11.29 -11.96 -7.78
CA ALA A 277 11.28 -12.70 -6.53
C ALA A 277 10.29 -13.88 -6.58
N LYS A 278 10.58 -14.93 -5.81
CA LYS A 278 9.80 -16.20 -5.78
C LYS A 278 8.29 -15.99 -5.66
N TYR A 279 7.86 -15.00 -4.87
CA TYR A 279 6.45 -14.68 -4.63
C TYR A 279 6.02 -13.35 -5.27
N GLY A 280 6.82 -12.81 -6.19
CA GLY A 280 6.61 -11.51 -6.85
C GLY A 280 7.01 -10.32 -5.98
N SER A 281 6.73 -9.11 -6.47
CA SER A 281 6.98 -7.89 -5.72
C SER A 281 5.99 -7.71 -4.56
N SER A 282 6.24 -6.76 -3.65
CA SER A 282 5.31 -6.44 -2.56
C SER A 282 3.89 -6.06 -3.01
N HIS A 283 3.75 -5.60 -4.25
CA HIS A 283 2.48 -5.22 -4.88
C HIS A 283 1.66 -6.43 -5.37
N ASP A 284 2.31 -7.57 -5.60
CA ASP A 284 1.65 -8.74 -6.20
C ASP A 284 0.79 -9.53 -5.19
N PHE A 285 -0.31 -10.11 -5.67
CA PHE A 285 -1.13 -11.06 -4.88
C PHE A 285 -0.32 -12.24 -4.35
N GLY A 286 0.75 -12.63 -5.05
CA GLY A 286 1.65 -13.71 -4.64
C GLY A 286 2.22 -13.55 -3.23
N GLN A 287 2.34 -12.32 -2.72
CA GLN A 287 2.84 -12.03 -1.37
C GLN A 287 1.84 -12.32 -0.25
N TYR A 288 0.57 -12.55 -0.56
CA TYR A 288 -0.44 -12.73 0.48
C TYR A 288 -0.29 -14.08 1.17
N GLN A 289 -0.37 -14.07 2.50
CA GLN A 289 -0.50 -15.25 3.32
C GLN A 289 -1.98 -15.50 3.65
N ILE A 290 -2.35 -16.77 3.81
CA ILE A 290 -3.71 -17.20 4.11
C ILE A 290 -3.67 -18.03 5.40
N ASN A 291 -4.62 -17.79 6.29
CA ASN A 291 -4.86 -18.60 7.48
C ASN A 291 -5.46 -19.97 7.12
N ALA A 292 -5.50 -20.91 8.06
CA ALA A 292 -6.08 -22.24 7.83
C ALA A 292 -7.59 -22.20 7.45
N ASP A 293 -8.30 -21.15 7.86
CA ASP A 293 -9.72 -20.93 7.53
C ASP A 293 -9.94 -20.27 6.15
N GLY A 294 -8.86 -19.92 5.45
CA GLY A 294 -8.88 -19.28 4.14
C GLY A 294 -8.96 -17.76 4.14
N THR A 295 -8.97 -17.12 5.31
CA THR A 295 -8.90 -15.66 5.45
C THR A 295 -7.48 -15.16 5.20
N LEU A 296 -7.34 -13.88 4.81
CA LEU A 296 -6.03 -13.26 4.67
C LEU A 296 -5.35 -13.12 6.03
N LYS A 297 -4.04 -13.39 6.06
CA LYS A 297 -3.26 -13.24 7.27
C LYS A 297 -2.84 -11.80 7.45
N GLU A 298 -3.37 -11.18 8.50
CA GLU A 298 -3.12 -9.79 8.85
C GLU A 298 -1.98 -9.65 9.86
N ALA A 299 -1.22 -8.57 9.73
CA ALA A 299 -0.31 -8.07 10.74
C ALA A 299 -1.13 -7.46 11.90
N ASN A 300 -0.62 -7.63 13.12
CA ASN A 300 -1.19 -7.03 14.32
C ASN A 300 -0.11 -6.22 15.04
N LEU A 301 -0.50 -5.17 15.75
CA LEU A 301 0.47 -4.24 16.34
C LEU A 301 1.37 -4.91 17.40
N ASN A 302 0.83 -5.88 18.14
CA ASN A 302 1.53 -6.53 19.26
C ASN A 302 2.70 -7.41 18.78
N GLU A 303 2.49 -8.20 17.74
CA GLU A 303 3.48 -9.15 17.23
C GLU A 303 4.18 -8.65 15.96
N HIS A 304 3.55 -7.74 15.22
CA HIS A 304 4.00 -7.31 13.91
C HIS A 304 4.16 -5.79 13.81
N GLY A 305 4.45 -5.10 14.93
CA GLY A 305 4.66 -3.65 14.95
C GLY A 305 5.68 -3.13 13.92
N TYR A 306 6.65 -3.96 13.54
CA TYR A 306 7.63 -3.64 12.49
C TYR A 306 7.00 -3.47 11.09
N ILE A 307 5.86 -4.10 10.80
CA ILE A 307 5.10 -3.92 9.55
C ILE A 307 4.52 -2.51 9.50
N PHE A 308 3.87 -2.06 10.58
CA PHE A 308 3.29 -0.71 10.66
C PHE A 308 4.37 0.37 10.61
N ALA A 309 5.47 0.18 11.34
CA ALA A 309 6.61 1.09 11.31
C ALA A 309 7.20 1.22 9.90
N ALA A 310 7.33 0.11 9.16
CA ALA A 310 7.80 0.13 7.78
C ALA A 310 6.83 0.87 6.85
N GLY A 311 5.53 0.66 7.00
CA GLY A 311 4.51 1.35 6.20
C GLY A 311 4.57 2.87 6.38
N ILE A 312 4.69 3.34 7.62
CA ILE A 312 4.87 4.77 7.95
C ILE A 312 6.15 5.31 7.29
N LYS A 313 7.29 4.63 7.48
CA LYS A 313 8.57 5.03 6.90
C LYS A 313 8.52 5.12 5.38
N ILE A 314 7.91 4.14 4.72
CA ILE A 314 7.76 4.11 3.26
C ILE A 314 6.84 5.24 2.79
N SER A 315 5.72 5.49 3.48
CA SER A 315 4.82 6.60 3.13
C SER A 315 5.54 7.95 3.21
N HIS A 316 6.36 8.19 4.24
CA HIS A 316 7.17 9.41 4.33
C HIS A 316 8.29 9.47 3.30
N LEU A 317 8.92 8.34 2.99
CA LEU A 317 9.95 8.25 1.97
C LEU A 317 9.40 8.64 0.59
N ILE A 318 8.17 8.20 0.27
CA ILE A 318 7.49 8.60 -0.96
C ILE A 318 7.31 10.12 -1.00
N ASP A 319 6.77 10.74 0.06
CA ASP A 319 6.58 12.19 0.12
C ASP A 319 7.92 12.95 -0.02
N LYS A 320 8.97 12.58 0.73
CA LYS A 320 10.32 13.18 0.67
C LYS A 320 10.83 13.24 -0.76
N TYR A 321 10.78 12.12 -1.48
CA TYR A 321 11.34 12.05 -2.82
C TYR A 321 10.44 12.67 -3.89
N LEU A 322 9.11 12.71 -3.68
CA LEU A 322 8.22 13.51 -4.52
C LEU A 322 8.56 15.01 -4.40
N GLU A 323 8.77 15.52 -3.18
CA GLU A 323 9.12 16.92 -2.92
C GLU A 323 10.48 17.31 -3.51
N LEU A 324 11.52 16.49 -3.31
CA LEU A 324 12.86 16.73 -3.88
C LEU A 324 12.85 16.81 -5.42
N MET A 325 12.02 16.02 -6.09
CA MET A 325 11.88 16.13 -7.55
C MET A 325 11.17 17.39 -8.00
N ILE A 326 10.21 17.89 -7.21
CA ILE A 326 9.53 19.16 -7.49
C ILE A 326 10.52 20.31 -7.42
N GLN A 327 11.36 20.34 -6.38
CA GLN A 327 12.38 21.38 -6.19
C GLN A 327 13.43 21.36 -7.32
N ASN A 328 13.95 20.18 -7.70
CA ASN A 328 15.05 20.07 -8.67
C ASN A 328 14.67 20.33 -10.13
N THR A 329 13.38 20.26 -10.51
CA THR A 329 12.97 20.34 -11.93
C THR A 329 12.44 21.72 -12.36
N GLY A 330 12.14 22.63 -11.41
CA GLY A 330 11.58 23.96 -11.69
C GLY A 330 10.26 23.96 -12.47
N ALA A 331 9.69 22.77 -12.73
CA ALA A 331 8.51 22.56 -13.54
C ALA A 331 7.28 22.39 -12.64
N ASN A 332 6.13 22.90 -13.10
CA ASN A 332 4.84 22.55 -12.51
C ASN A 332 4.75 21.03 -12.41
N VAL A 333 4.53 20.54 -11.18
CA VAL A 333 4.44 19.13 -10.80
C VAL A 333 3.67 18.35 -11.88
N SER A 334 4.30 17.40 -12.58
CA SER A 334 3.63 16.65 -13.65
C SER A 334 3.78 15.15 -13.42
N SER A 335 2.89 14.36 -14.01
CA SER A 335 2.92 12.90 -13.99
C SER A 335 4.29 12.31 -14.42
N ARG A 336 5.09 13.09 -15.15
CA ARG A 336 6.48 12.82 -15.53
C ARG A 336 7.46 12.77 -14.34
N ASN A 337 7.23 13.53 -13.28
CA ASN A 337 8.08 13.54 -12.09
C ASN A 337 7.87 12.26 -11.27
N LEU A 338 6.63 11.82 -11.11
CA LEU A 338 6.34 10.52 -10.49
C LEU A 338 6.95 9.37 -11.30
N LEU A 339 6.89 9.44 -12.63
CA LEU A 339 7.61 8.51 -13.51
C LEU A 339 9.11 8.48 -13.23
N SER A 340 9.76 9.64 -13.07
CA SER A 340 11.19 9.66 -12.79
C SER A 340 11.52 9.04 -11.44
N LEU A 341 10.71 9.22 -10.39
CA LEU A 341 10.93 8.51 -9.12
C LEU A 341 10.71 7.00 -9.21
N LEU A 342 9.87 6.55 -10.13
CA LEU A 342 9.56 5.12 -10.26
C LEU A 342 10.44 4.41 -11.26
N LEU A 343 11.06 5.14 -12.20
CA LEU A 343 11.68 4.56 -13.40
C LEU A 343 12.93 5.27 -13.94
N SER A 344 13.35 6.41 -13.38
CA SER A 344 14.61 7.01 -13.83
C SER A 344 15.80 6.30 -13.24
N ASP A 345 16.92 6.30 -13.95
CA ASP A 345 18.24 5.86 -13.48
C ASP A 345 19.04 7.02 -12.85
N GLY A 346 18.33 8.09 -12.45
CA GLY A 346 18.93 9.29 -11.88
C GLY A 346 19.39 9.12 -10.43
N ALA A 347 20.24 10.03 -9.96
CA ALA A 347 20.79 10.00 -8.60
C ALA A 347 19.71 9.96 -7.49
N LEU A 348 18.59 10.66 -7.68
CA LEU A 348 17.47 10.63 -6.73
C LEU A 348 16.79 9.26 -6.66
N TYR A 349 16.60 8.59 -7.81
CA TYR A 349 16.05 7.23 -7.83
C TYR A 349 16.97 6.24 -7.10
N ALA A 350 18.28 6.31 -7.35
CA ALA A 350 19.24 5.43 -6.68
C ALA A 350 19.21 5.61 -5.15
N LYS A 351 19.13 6.85 -4.67
CA LYS A 351 19.00 7.13 -3.23
C LYS A 351 17.64 6.65 -2.68
N PHE A 352 16.54 6.88 -3.39
CA PHE A 352 15.23 6.35 -3.01
C PHE A 352 15.24 4.83 -2.86
N GLN A 353 15.79 4.11 -3.85
CA GLN A 353 15.92 2.65 -3.79
C GLN A 353 16.77 2.20 -2.60
N GLN A 354 17.87 2.90 -2.32
CA GLN A 354 18.73 2.59 -1.18
C GLN A 354 18.00 2.76 0.17
N GLU A 355 17.35 3.91 0.38
CA GLU A 355 16.59 4.18 1.60
C GLU A 355 15.39 3.22 1.73
N TYR A 356 14.70 2.93 0.63
CA TYR A 356 13.58 2.00 0.60
C TYR A 356 14.02 0.57 0.97
N GLN A 357 15.11 0.08 0.38
CA GLN A 357 15.67 -1.22 0.72
C GLN A 357 16.13 -1.28 2.17
N ALA A 358 16.66 -0.17 2.72
CA ALA A 358 17.02 -0.09 4.13
C ALA A 358 15.81 -0.30 5.05
N VAL A 359 14.67 0.34 4.76
CA VAL A 359 13.42 0.16 5.52
C VAL A 359 12.93 -1.30 5.45
N VAL A 360 12.95 -1.92 4.27
CA VAL A 360 12.55 -3.32 4.10
C VAL A 360 13.48 -4.27 4.86
N ASN A 361 14.79 -4.02 4.83
CA ASN A 361 15.79 -4.80 5.55
C ASN A 361 15.65 -4.66 7.08
N GLU A 362 15.38 -3.45 7.57
CA GLU A 362 15.11 -3.21 8.99
C GLU A 362 13.90 -4.02 9.46
N ALA A 363 12.80 -4.01 8.70
CA ALA A 363 11.60 -4.77 9.01
C ALA A 363 11.86 -6.28 8.99
N LYS A 364 12.69 -6.77 8.06
CA LYS A 364 13.11 -8.17 7.98
C LYS A 364 13.90 -8.58 9.25
N LEU A 365 14.86 -7.78 9.68
CA LEU A 365 15.64 -8.03 10.89
C LEU A 365 14.75 -8.01 12.14
N ALA A 366 13.83 -7.03 12.23
CA ALA A 366 12.87 -6.95 13.32
C ALA A 366 11.94 -8.19 13.37
N SER A 367 11.49 -8.68 12.21
CA SER A 367 10.70 -9.90 12.11
C SER A 367 11.46 -11.14 12.58
N GLN A 368 12.73 -11.28 12.19
CA GLN A 368 13.58 -12.38 12.65
C GLN A 368 13.78 -12.36 14.16
N TRP A 369 14.02 -11.18 14.73
CA TRP A 369 14.15 -11.01 16.17
C TRP A 369 12.85 -11.39 16.88
N GLN A 370 11.70 -10.91 16.40
CA GLN A 370 10.40 -11.23 16.98
C GLN A 370 10.12 -12.74 16.92
N GLY A 371 10.39 -13.39 15.78
CA GLY A 371 10.24 -14.84 15.63
C GLY A 371 11.10 -15.63 16.62
N LYS A 372 12.34 -15.17 16.88
CA LYS A 372 13.20 -15.77 17.91
C LYS A 372 12.60 -15.63 19.31
N VAL A 373 12.13 -14.44 19.67
CA VAL A 373 11.51 -14.17 20.98
C VAL A 373 10.25 -15.02 21.18
N THR A 374 9.36 -15.08 20.19
CA THR A 374 8.14 -15.89 20.27
C THR A 374 8.46 -17.38 20.43
N SER A 375 9.46 -17.90 19.71
CA SER A 375 9.90 -19.30 19.83
C SER A 375 10.43 -19.60 21.24
N LEU A 376 11.27 -18.71 21.80
CA LEU A 376 11.78 -18.87 23.17
C LEU A 376 10.65 -18.85 24.20
N GLN A 377 9.68 -17.94 24.05
CA GLN A 377 8.51 -17.87 24.93
C GLN A 377 7.65 -19.14 24.87
N GLN A 378 7.45 -19.71 23.69
CA GLN A 378 6.70 -20.97 23.52
C GLN A 378 7.43 -22.15 24.16
N GLN A 379 8.75 -22.27 23.96
CA GLN A 379 9.54 -23.32 24.59
C GLN A 379 9.56 -23.19 26.12
N LEU A 380 9.62 -21.95 26.63
CA LEU A 380 9.56 -21.66 28.07
C LEU A 380 8.25 -22.11 28.72
N ALA A 381 7.14 -22.10 27.99
CA ALA A 381 5.84 -22.49 28.52
C ALA A 381 5.78 -23.98 28.92
N THR A 382 6.58 -24.82 28.26
CA THR A 382 6.62 -26.27 28.50
C THR A 382 7.91 -26.76 29.16
N ALA A 383 8.94 -25.92 29.25
CA ALA A 383 10.23 -26.30 29.81
C ALA A 383 10.21 -26.40 31.35
N SER A 384 11.06 -27.28 31.89
CA SER A 384 11.24 -27.46 33.34
C SER A 384 12.72 -27.62 33.70
N GLY A 385 13.06 -27.43 34.97
CA GLY A 385 14.42 -27.61 35.48
C GLY A 385 15.47 -26.78 34.74
N SER A 386 16.63 -27.38 34.48
CA SER A 386 17.77 -26.72 33.82
C SER A 386 17.44 -26.19 32.41
N GLN A 387 16.56 -26.87 31.66
CA GLN A 387 16.13 -26.41 30.34
C GLN A 387 15.37 -25.07 30.43
N LYS A 388 14.49 -24.92 31.44
CA LYS A 388 13.75 -23.68 31.64
C LYS A 388 14.69 -22.52 31.94
N ILE A 389 15.69 -22.76 32.79
CA ILE A 389 16.72 -21.78 33.16
C ILE A 389 17.54 -21.33 31.95
N ALA A 390 18.02 -22.27 31.13
CA ALA A 390 18.76 -21.96 29.91
C ALA A 390 17.94 -21.10 28.93
N LEU A 391 16.65 -21.42 28.76
CA LEU A 391 15.76 -20.64 27.89
C LEU A 391 15.46 -19.24 28.46
N GLN A 392 15.36 -19.09 29.78
CA GLN A 392 15.16 -17.78 30.42
C GLN A 392 16.38 -16.88 30.22
N GLU A 393 17.57 -17.46 30.35
CA GLU A 393 18.83 -16.78 30.08
C GLU A 393 18.91 -16.36 28.61
N GLU A 394 18.65 -17.26 27.66
CA GLU A 394 18.71 -16.95 26.23
C GLU A 394 17.70 -15.84 25.86
N LEU A 395 16.51 -15.87 26.44
CA LEU A 395 15.51 -14.82 26.26
C LEU A 395 16.01 -13.48 26.81
N ALA A 396 16.56 -13.46 28.03
CA ALA A 396 17.13 -12.26 28.64
C ALA A 396 18.29 -11.69 27.80
N GLN A 397 19.20 -12.53 27.30
CA GLN A 397 20.28 -12.12 26.40
C GLN A 397 19.75 -11.58 25.07
N THR A 398 18.75 -12.24 24.48
CA THR A 398 18.15 -11.82 23.19
C THR A 398 17.46 -10.45 23.31
N VAL A 399 16.76 -10.20 24.41
CA VAL A 399 16.13 -8.90 24.70
C VAL A 399 17.18 -7.85 25.02
N ALA A 400 18.22 -8.20 25.79
CA ALA A 400 19.31 -7.29 26.13
C ALA A 400 20.01 -6.78 24.87
N THR A 401 20.41 -7.69 23.97
CA THR A 401 21.09 -7.35 22.72
C THR A 401 20.24 -6.40 21.89
N LYS A 402 18.93 -6.68 21.73
CA LYS A 402 18.06 -5.78 20.96
C LYS A 402 17.93 -4.39 21.56
N ALA A 403 17.87 -4.26 22.89
CA ALA A 403 17.83 -2.95 23.52
C ALA A 403 19.09 -2.12 23.20
N ARG A 404 20.27 -2.75 23.25
CA ARG A 404 21.53 -2.11 22.85
C ARG A 404 21.48 -1.69 21.38
N ASP A 405 21.09 -2.60 20.49
CA ASP A 405 21.02 -2.35 19.05
C ASP A 405 20.07 -1.19 18.73
N VAL A 406 18.88 -1.16 19.33
CA VAL A 406 17.90 -0.07 19.16
C VAL A 406 18.48 1.30 19.58
N GLY A 407 19.26 1.34 20.66
CA GLY A 407 19.91 2.59 21.09
C GLY A 407 21.00 3.06 20.13
N GLU A 408 21.80 2.14 19.59
CA GLU A 408 22.85 2.42 18.61
C GLU A 408 22.28 2.83 17.25
N GLU A 409 21.26 2.11 16.78
CA GLU A 409 20.52 2.39 15.54
C GLU A 409 19.82 3.75 15.60
N TYR A 410 19.07 4.04 16.66
CA TYR A 410 18.38 5.32 16.83
C TYR A 410 19.35 6.50 16.82
N THR A 411 20.53 6.33 17.45
CA THR A 411 21.58 7.35 17.43
C THR A 411 22.08 7.63 16.01
N THR A 412 22.28 6.59 15.22
CA THR A 412 22.75 6.71 13.83
C THR A 412 21.68 7.34 12.95
N ILE A 413 20.44 6.85 13.02
CA ILE A 413 19.30 7.38 12.25
C ILE A 413 19.09 8.85 12.55
N PHE A 414 19.05 9.23 13.83
CA PHE A 414 18.81 10.61 14.22
C PHE A 414 19.92 11.54 13.74
N LYS A 415 21.19 11.14 13.85
CA LYS A 415 22.32 11.93 13.34
C LYS A 415 22.23 12.15 11.84
N ASN A 416 21.92 11.11 11.08
CA ASN A 416 21.80 11.21 9.64
C ASN A 416 20.62 12.11 9.24
N ALA A 417 19.44 11.93 9.85
CA ALA A 417 18.29 12.78 9.58
C ALA A 417 18.52 14.25 9.93
N GLN A 418 19.19 14.52 11.05
CA GLN A 418 19.56 15.89 11.42
C GLN A 418 20.56 16.49 10.42
N GLN A 419 21.56 15.72 9.98
CA GLN A 419 22.52 16.16 8.98
C GLN A 419 21.84 16.44 7.63
N GLU A 420 20.92 15.58 7.19
CA GLU A 420 20.14 15.80 5.97
C GLU A 420 19.35 17.11 6.02
N LEU A 421 18.65 17.39 7.13
CA LEU A 421 17.94 18.66 7.32
C LEU A 421 18.89 19.87 7.34
N GLU A 422 20.05 19.72 7.98
CA GLU A 422 21.06 20.79 8.02
C GLU A 422 21.62 21.08 6.62
N ASP A 423 21.87 20.04 5.83
CA ASP A 423 22.32 20.15 4.43
C ASP A 423 21.24 20.77 3.53
N GLU A 424 19.96 20.46 3.75
CA GLU A 424 18.83 21.09 3.05
C GLU A 424 18.74 22.60 3.35
N ILE A 425 18.87 23.01 4.62
CA ILE A 425 18.91 24.44 4.97
C ILE A 425 20.10 25.14 4.32
N VAL A 426 21.27 24.49 4.27
CA VAL A 426 22.44 25.02 3.56
C VAL A 426 22.12 25.24 2.07
N SER A 427 21.48 24.28 1.42
CA SER A 427 21.10 24.38 0.00
C SER A 427 20.11 25.54 -0.22
N ILE A 428 19.07 25.65 0.60
CA ILE A 428 18.07 26.73 0.51
C ILE A 428 18.72 28.10 0.69
N ALA A 429 19.60 28.25 1.68
CA ALA A 429 20.34 29.49 1.90
C ALA A 429 21.19 29.88 0.68
N GLN A 430 21.85 28.90 0.06
CA GLN A 430 22.64 29.12 -1.15
C GLN A 430 21.77 29.51 -2.36
N GLU A 431 20.60 28.88 -2.53
CA GLU A 431 19.66 29.22 -3.61
C GLU A 431 19.13 30.64 -3.47
N ILE A 432 18.73 31.05 -2.26
CA ILE A 432 18.29 32.42 -1.97
C ILE A 432 19.42 33.41 -2.30
N ALA A 433 20.65 33.11 -1.87
CA ALA A 433 21.80 33.95 -2.15
C ALA A 433 22.07 34.07 -3.67
N GLN A 434 22.06 32.97 -4.41
CA GLN A 434 22.26 32.97 -5.86
C GLN A 434 21.16 33.76 -6.58
N GLY A 435 19.90 33.60 -6.19
CA GLY A 435 18.78 34.35 -6.74
C GLY A 435 18.90 35.85 -6.48
N ALA A 436 19.34 36.23 -5.28
CA ALA A 436 19.61 37.62 -4.93
C ALA A 436 20.76 38.23 -5.76
N TYR A 437 21.88 37.51 -5.92
CA TYR A 437 23.00 37.96 -6.74
C TYR A 437 22.66 38.05 -8.24
N ALA A 438 21.64 37.35 -8.73
CA ALA A 438 21.15 37.52 -10.09
C ALA A 438 20.54 38.92 -10.33
N LEU A 439 20.12 39.63 -9.26
CA LEU A 439 19.57 40.99 -9.32
C LEU A 439 20.63 42.10 -9.27
N ARG A 440 21.93 41.75 -9.27
CA ARG A 440 23.08 42.70 -9.20
C ARG A 440 23.16 43.73 -10.33
N LYS A 441 22.34 43.59 -11.39
CA LYS A 441 22.16 44.63 -12.42
C LYS A 441 21.27 45.79 -11.99
N HIS A 442 20.50 45.61 -10.92
CA HIS A 442 19.49 46.55 -10.42
C HIS A 442 19.70 46.97 -8.97
N LEU A 443 20.56 46.26 -8.24
CA LEU A 443 20.88 46.50 -6.83
C LEU A 443 22.40 46.51 -6.65
N SER A 444 22.87 47.32 -5.71
CA SER A 444 24.26 47.30 -5.24
C SER A 444 24.56 46.05 -4.41
N ASP A 445 25.86 45.75 -4.25
CA ASP A 445 26.29 44.62 -3.42
C ASP A 445 25.77 44.74 -1.98
N ALA A 446 25.75 45.95 -1.41
CA ALA A 446 25.25 46.19 -0.07
C ALA A 446 23.75 45.89 0.07
N GLU A 447 22.94 46.26 -0.93
CA GLU A 447 21.49 45.97 -0.95
C GLU A 447 21.21 44.47 -1.09
N ILE A 448 22.04 43.75 -1.84
CA ILE A 448 21.94 42.30 -1.97
C ILE A 448 22.32 41.61 -0.66
N GLU A 449 23.44 42.00 -0.03
CA GLU A 449 23.86 41.48 1.27
C GLU A 449 22.80 41.70 2.35
N GLU A 450 22.19 42.89 2.40
CA GLU A 450 21.10 43.20 3.33
C GLU A 450 19.88 42.32 3.08
N MET A 451 19.56 42.04 1.81
CA MET A 451 18.42 41.20 1.43
C MET A 451 18.61 39.73 1.81
N ILE A 452 19.85 39.20 1.75
CA ILE A 452 20.13 37.78 2.04
C ILE A 452 20.53 37.53 3.50
N ALA A 453 20.93 38.57 4.25
CA ALA A 453 21.36 38.45 5.65
C ALA A 453 20.39 37.68 6.57
N PRO A 454 19.04 37.74 6.40
CA PRO A 454 18.11 36.93 7.21
C PRO A 454 18.12 35.43 6.86
N TYR A 455 18.65 35.06 5.70
CA TYR A 455 18.53 33.71 5.11
C TYR A 455 19.84 32.92 5.12
N THR A 456 20.80 33.29 5.98
CA THR A 456 22.00 32.48 6.18
C THR A 456 21.67 31.23 7.00
N LYS A 457 22.49 30.18 6.86
CA LYS A 457 22.34 28.94 7.64
C LYS A 457 22.21 29.23 9.14
N GLU A 458 23.05 30.12 9.66
CA GLU A 458 23.11 30.46 11.09
C GLU A 458 21.82 31.11 11.60
N ARG A 459 21.02 31.69 10.70
CA ARG A 459 19.72 32.30 11.02
C ARG A 459 18.54 31.34 10.81
N LEU A 460 18.66 30.42 9.86
CA LEU A 460 17.63 29.44 9.53
C LEU A 460 17.71 28.16 10.37
N TRP A 461 18.89 27.79 10.85
CA TRP A 461 19.14 26.57 11.61
C TRP A 461 19.38 26.84 13.10
N ASP A 462 18.52 26.28 13.96
CA ASP A 462 18.70 26.34 15.40
C ASP A 462 19.74 25.30 15.87
N SER A 463 21.00 25.72 15.86
CA SER A 463 22.14 24.88 16.25
C SER A 463 22.11 24.49 17.74
N GLU A 464 21.49 25.31 18.59
CA GLU A 464 21.35 25.01 20.02
C GLU A 464 20.31 23.90 20.23
N GLN A 465 19.16 23.98 19.56
CA GLN A 465 18.15 22.94 19.61
C GLN A 465 18.65 21.63 18.98
N ALA A 466 19.40 21.70 17.88
CA ALA A 466 20.06 20.55 17.27
C ALA A 466 21.02 19.85 18.27
N ALA A 467 21.83 20.61 19.00
CA ALA A 467 22.71 20.07 20.04
C ALA A 467 21.92 19.44 21.21
N LYS A 468 20.82 20.08 21.65
CA LYS A 468 19.92 19.54 22.69
C LYS A 468 19.31 18.21 22.25
N ASN A 469 18.85 18.10 21.00
CA ASN A 469 18.28 16.87 20.48
C ASN A 469 19.32 15.74 20.45
N LEU A 470 20.55 16.02 20.01
CA LEU A 470 21.65 15.05 20.05
C LEU A 470 21.97 14.59 21.48
N GLN A 471 21.90 15.48 22.47
CA GLN A 471 22.07 15.11 23.88
C GLN A 471 20.96 14.20 24.38
N GLN A 472 19.70 14.46 24.02
CA GLN A 472 18.56 13.59 24.37
C GLN A 472 18.72 12.19 23.75
N VAL A 473 19.17 12.11 22.51
CA VAL A 473 19.45 10.85 21.81
C VAL A 473 20.58 10.08 22.47
N GLN A 474 21.65 10.77 22.90
CA GLN A 474 22.72 10.14 23.69
C GLN A 474 22.20 9.60 25.02
N GLN A 475 21.35 10.34 25.73
CA GLN A 475 20.72 9.87 26.96
C GLN A 475 19.85 8.64 26.72
N TYR A 476 19.10 8.60 25.61
CA TYR A 476 18.33 7.43 25.21
C TYR A 476 19.24 6.21 24.98
N ARG A 477 20.33 6.37 24.23
CA ARG A 477 21.33 5.30 24.02
C ARG A 477 21.94 4.81 25.33
N THR A 478 22.27 5.71 26.26
CA THR A 478 22.79 5.32 27.58
C THR A 478 21.75 4.50 28.34
N LYS A 479 20.49 4.91 28.37
CA LYS A 479 19.41 4.17 29.03
C LYS A 479 19.24 2.76 28.47
N THR A 480 19.30 2.59 27.15
CA THR A 480 19.17 1.26 26.55
C THR A 480 20.42 0.39 26.76
N ALA A 481 21.61 0.99 26.79
CA ALA A 481 22.86 0.30 27.14
C ALA A 481 22.87 -0.15 28.62
N ASP A 482 22.38 0.69 29.53
CA ASP A 482 22.24 0.34 30.95
C ASP A 482 21.20 -0.77 31.14
N PHE A 483 20.08 -0.70 30.42
CA PHE A 483 19.09 -1.78 30.39
C PHE A 483 19.70 -3.11 29.89
N ASN A 484 20.45 -3.08 28.77
CA ASN A 484 21.19 -4.25 28.27
C ASN A 484 22.11 -4.81 29.36
N LYS A 485 22.95 -3.98 29.97
CA LYS A 485 23.90 -4.38 31.02
C LYS A 485 23.20 -5.03 32.21
N ASN A 486 22.10 -4.42 32.68
CA ASN A 486 21.32 -4.94 33.80
C ASN A 486 20.67 -6.28 33.46
N LEU A 487 20.13 -6.43 32.26
CA LEU A 487 19.48 -7.66 31.83
C LEU A 487 20.49 -8.80 31.60
N LEU A 488 21.69 -8.50 31.09
CA LEU A 488 22.80 -9.46 31.03
C LEU A 488 23.25 -9.91 32.42
N LYS A 489 23.25 -9.01 33.41
CA LYS A 489 23.52 -9.37 34.80
C LYS A 489 22.45 -10.32 35.35
N VAL A 490 21.17 -10.05 35.05
CA VAL A 490 20.07 -10.96 35.41
C VAL A 490 20.26 -12.32 34.75
N ALA A 491 20.54 -12.37 33.44
CA ALA A 491 20.78 -13.61 32.70
C ALA A 491 21.88 -14.46 33.36
N LYS A 492 23.01 -13.82 33.72
CA LYS A 492 24.13 -14.48 34.41
C LYS A 492 23.75 -14.99 35.80
N ASN A 493 23.02 -14.20 36.58
CA ASN A 493 22.61 -14.58 37.93
C ASN A 493 21.67 -15.80 37.93
N ILE A 494 20.79 -15.92 36.93
CA ILE A 494 19.89 -17.09 36.79
C ILE A 494 20.70 -18.39 36.73
N GLN A 495 21.83 -18.43 36.01
CA GLN A 495 22.71 -19.60 35.95
C GLN A 495 23.45 -19.86 37.27
N GLU A 496 23.96 -18.81 37.91
CA GLU A 496 24.74 -18.94 39.15
C GLU A 496 23.88 -19.44 40.31
N ASP A 497 22.63 -18.97 40.41
CA ASP A 497 21.69 -19.37 41.45
C ASP A 497 21.24 -20.82 41.27
N ASP A 498 21.00 -21.27 40.03
CA ASP A 498 20.72 -22.69 39.75
C ASP A 498 21.92 -23.59 40.10
N THR A 499 23.12 -23.19 39.70
CA THR A 499 24.35 -23.94 40.01
C THR A 499 24.54 -24.08 41.52
N LYS A 500 24.26 -23.03 42.29
CA LYS A 500 24.30 -23.07 43.76
C LYS A 500 23.21 -23.98 44.34
N ALA A 501 21.96 -23.83 43.90
CA ALA A 501 20.85 -24.64 44.37
C ALA A 501 21.08 -26.14 44.10
N SER A 502 21.57 -26.49 42.91
CA SER A 502 21.95 -27.86 42.55
C SER A 502 23.04 -28.42 43.48
N LYS A 503 24.11 -27.65 43.73
CA LYS A 503 25.17 -28.05 44.67
C LYS A 503 24.67 -28.25 46.10
N GLU A 504 23.68 -27.49 46.56
CA GLU A 504 23.08 -27.70 47.90
C GLU A 504 22.15 -28.93 47.94
N LEU A 505 21.43 -29.23 46.85
CA LEU A 505 20.51 -30.36 46.77
C LEU A 505 21.21 -31.73 46.67
N PHE A 506 22.41 -31.80 46.08
CA PHE A 506 23.19 -33.04 45.90
C PHE A 506 24.38 -33.15 46.88
N LYS A 507 24.30 -32.51 48.05
CA LYS A 507 25.31 -32.58 49.13
C LYS A 507 25.21 -33.83 50.03
N HIS A 508 24.41 -34.81 49.64
CA HIS A 508 24.25 -36.12 50.28
C HIS A 508 24.36 -37.21 49.22
#